data_AF-A0A6M0BUD5-F1
#
_entry.id   AF-A0A6M0BUD5-F1
#
_cell.length_a   1.000
_cell.length_b   1.000
_cell.length_c   1.000
_cell.angle_alpha   90.00
_cell.angle_beta   90.00
_cell.angle_gamma   90.00
#
_symmetry.space_group_name_H-M   'P 1'
#
loop_
_entity.id
_entity.type
_entity.pdbx_description
1 polymer ?
#
loop_
_entity_poly.entity_id
_entity_poly.type
_entity_poly.pdbx_seq_one_letter_code
_entity_poly.pdbx_strand_id
1 'polypeptide(L)'
;MTSQSSTPVIVNGAAGKMGREVIKAVANASDMTLFGAIERQPEYVGQDAGELCGCGELEVPVINDLQGMLVMAAQEKQPAVMVDFTHPDSVYENVRSAIAYGVRPVVGTTGLR
;
A
#
# COMPACT_ATOMS: atom_id res chain seq x y z
N MET A 1 -4.56 17.84 23.76
CA MET A 1 -4.93 17.38 22.42
C MET A 1 -3.66 16.85 21.76
N THR A 2 -3.35 15.57 21.93
CA THR A 2 -2.24 14.94 21.21
C THR A 2 -2.63 14.90 19.74
N SER A 3 -1.87 15.56 18.87
CA SER A 3 -2.04 15.44 17.42
C SER A 3 -1.89 13.97 17.06
N GLN A 4 -3.01 13.29 16.77
CA GLN A 4 -2.96 11.92 16.29
C GLN A 4 -2.43 12.00 14.86
N SER A 5 -1.17 11.62 14.71
CA SER A 5 -0.48 11.73 13.44
C SER A 5 -0.86 10.49 12.60
N SER A 6 -1.40 10.72 11.40
CA SER A 6 -1.98 9.68 10.53
C SER A 6 -0.93 8.75 9.94
N THR A 7 -1.12 7.44 10.08
CA THR A 7 -0.16 6.45 9.57
C THR A 7 -0.23 6.36 8.05
N PRO A 8 0.86 6.62 7.30
CA PRO A 8 0.89 6.43 5.86
C PRO A 8 0.86 4.94 5.53
N VAL A 9 -0.06 4.52 4.67
CA VAL A 9 -0.23 3.11 4.27
C VAL A 9 -0.02 2.94 2.77
N ILE A 10 0.90 2.06 2.41
CA ILE A 10 1.09 1.57 1.04
C ILE A 10 0.39 0.22 0.92
N VAL A 11 -0.38 0.01 -0.14
CA VAL A 11 -1.01 -1.28 -0.44
C VAL A 11 -0.36 -1.90 -1.67
N ASN A 12 0.30 -3.05 -1.50
CA ASN A 12 0.92 -3.81 -2.57
C ASN A 12 0.01 -4.98 -3.00
N GLY A 13 -0.33 -5.03 -4.28
CA GLY A 13 -1.43 -5.86 -4.81
C GLY A 13 -2.78 -5.15 -4.75
N ALA A 14 -2.79 -3.84 -5.03
CA ALA A 14 -3.94 -2.95 -4.85
C ALA A 14 -5.18 -3.38 -5.65
N ALA A 15 -5.03 -3.97 -6.84
CA ALA A 15 -6.16 -4.39 -7.64
C ALA A 15 -6.70 -5.79 -7.27
N GLY A 16 -5.98 -6.53 -6.43
CA GLY A 16 -6.39 -7.83 -5.92
C GLY A 16 -7.58 -7.73 -4.96
N LYS A 17 -8.30 -8.84 -4.76
CA LYS A 17 -9.49 -8.88 -3.88
C LYS A 17 -9.20 -8.33 -2.48
N MET A 18 -8.13 -8.81 -1.86
CA MET A 18 -7.74 -8.37 -0.51
C MET A 18 -7.15 -6.96 -0.51
N GLY A 19 -6.35 -6.58 -1.51
CA GLY A 19 -5.80 -5.23 -1.62
C GLY A 19 -6.90 -4.16 -1.66
N ARG A 20 -7.99 -4.41 -2.39
CA ARG A 20 -9.14 -3.50 -2.43
C ARG A 20 -9.82 -3.36 -1.07
N GLU A 21 -9.98 -4.44 -0.32
CA GLU A 21 -10.55 -4.38 1.03
C GLU A 21 -9.64 -3.62 2.00
N VAL A 22 -8.31 -3.74 1.86
CA VAL A 22 -7.35 -2.94 2.63
C VAL A 22 -7.49 -1.46 2.31
N ILE A 23 -7.57 -1.10 1.03
CA ILE A 23 -7.75 0.30 0.61
C ILE A 23 -9.03 0.90 1.22
N LYS A 24 -10.15 0.17 1.15
CA LYS A 24 -11.41 0.58 1.79
C LYS A 24 -11.25 0.73 3.30
N ALA A 25 -10.56 -0.19 3.96
CA ALA A 25 -10.33 -0.12 5.41
C ALA A 25 -9.51 1.11 5.79
N VAL A 26 -8.43 1.39 5.05
CA VAL A 26 -7.59 2.58 5.23
C VAL A 26 -8.40 3.86 5.01
N ALA A 27 -9.21 3.92 3.95
CA ALA A 27 -10.05 5.08 3.64
C ALA A 27 -11.09 5.38 4.73
N ASN A 28 -11.55 4.37 5.47
CA ASN A 28 -12.52 4.51 6.56
C ASN A 28 -11.86 4.72 7.94
N ALA A 29 -10.53 4.60 8.05
CA ALA A 29 -9.81 4.77 9.31
C ALA A 29 -9.41 6.23 9.50
N SER A 30 -9.73 6.81 10.67
CA SER A 30 -9.44 8.22 10.97
C SER A 30 -7.96 8.49 11.28
N ASP A 31 -7.17 7.45 11.50
CA ASP A 31 -5.77 7.50 11.90
C ASP A 31 -4.82 6.91 10.84
N MET A 32 -5.32 6.70 9.62
CA MET A 32 -4.54 6.20 8.49
C MET A 32 -4.80 7.04 7.23
N THR A 33 -3.84 7.00 6.31
CA THR A 33 -3.96 7.64 5.01
C THR A 33 -3.37 6.74 3.95
N LEU A 34 -4.08 6.55 2.84
CA LEU A 34 -3.56 5.80 1.70
C LEU A 34 -2.46 6.64 1.05
N PHE A 35 -1.22 6.20 1.21
CA PHE A 35 -0.03 6.88 0.69
C PHE A 35 0.33 6.39 -0.72
N GLY A 36 0.06 5.11 -1.01
CA GLY A 36 0.36 4.54 -2.30
C GLY A 36 -0.38 3.24 -2.57
N ALA A 37 -0.70 3.01 -3.84
CA ALA A 37 -1.32 1.78 -4.33
C ALA A 37 -0.45 1.18 -5.43
N ILE A 38 0.06 -0.04 -5.21
CA ILE A 38 0.96 -0.73 -6.12
C ILE A 38 0.25 -1.91 -6.77
N GLU A 39 0.30 -1.96 -8.10
CA GLU A 39 -0.18 -3.08 -8.91
C GLU A 39 0.73 -3.28 -10.13
N ARG A 40 1.05 -4.53 -10.45
CA ARG A 40 1.91 -4.88 -11.59
C ARG A 40 1.14 -5.00 -12.89
N GLN A 41 -0.15 -5.34 -12.80
CA GLN A 41 -1.07 -5.47 -13.92
C GLN A 41 -1.30 -4.11 -14.61
N PRO A 42 -0.81 -3.89 -15.86
CA PRO A 42 -0.83 -2.59 -16.52
C PRO A 42 -2.22 -1.99 -16.72
N GLU A 43 -3.26 -2.82 -16.79
CA GLU A 43 -4.64 -2.38 -16.96
C GLU A 43 -5.15 -1.51 -15.80
N TYR A 44 -4.56 -1.64 -14.61
CA TYR A 44 -4.95 -0.87 -13.43
C TYR A 44 -4.07 0.37 -13.21
N VAL A 45 -2.90 0.44 -13.85
CA VAL A 45 -1.96 1.55 -13.66
C VAL A 45 -2.56 2.86 -14.20
N GLY A 46 -2.46 3.92 -13.40
CA GLY A 46 -3.01 5.25 -13.69
C GLY A 46 -4.47 5.44 -13.28
N GLN A 47 -5.19 4.38 -12.89
CA GLN A 47 -6.52 4.53 -12.29
C GLN A 47 -6.40 5.08 -10.86
N ASP A 48 -7.42 5.80 -10.39
CA ASP A 48 -7.51 6.16 -8.98
C ASP A 48 -7.79 4.91 -8.13
N ALA A 49 -7.02 4.74 -7.06
CA ALA A 49 -7.14 3.59 -6.17
C ALA A 49 -8.50 3.54 -5.46
N GLY A 50 -9.08 4.71 -5.16
CA GLY A 50 -10.37 4.82 -4.53
C GLY A 50 -11.52 4.44 -5.44
N GLU A 51 -11.53 4.95 -6.68
CA GLU A 51 -12.47 4.56 -7.72
C GLU A 51 -12.38 3.07 -8.03
N LEU A 52 -11.15 2.54 -8.19
CA LEU A 52 -10.90 1.13 -8.41
C LEU A 52 -11.51 0.27 -7.29
N CYS A 53 -11.46 0.75 -6.05
CA CYS A 53 -11.99 0.03 -4.90
C CYS A 53 -13.48 0.30 -4.62
N GLY A 54 -14.09 1.29 -5.28
CA GLY A 54 -15.48 1.68 -5.04
C GLY A 54 -15.70 2.39 -3.70
N CYS A 55 -14.70 3.12 -3.21
CA CYS A 55 -14.80 3.93 -1.98
C CYS A 55 -14.79 5.46 -2.23
N GLY A 56 -15.02 5.88 -3.48
CA GLY A 56 -14.89 7.28 -3.89
C GLY A 56 -13.45 7.64 -4.28
N GLU A 57 -13.26 8.81 -4.88
CA GLU A 57 -11.94 9.29 -5.31
C GLU A 57 -11.02 9.51 -4.10
N LEU A 58 -9.82 8.92 -4.14
CA LEU A 58 -8.80 9.11 -3.10
C LEU A 58 -7.64 9.99 -3.57
N GLU A 59 -7.61 10.35 -4.86
CA GLU A 59 -6.52 11.08 -5.53
C GLU A 59 -5.17 10.34 -5.43
N VAL A 60 -5.21 9.00 -5.35
CA VAL A 60 -4.02 8.15 -5.26
C VAL A 60 -3.97 7.28 -6.52
N PRO A 61 -3.09 7.59 -7.48
CA PRO A 61 -2.96 6.78 -8.67
C PRO A 61 -2.35 5.41 -8.33
N VAL A 62 -2.89 4.36 -8.95
CA VAL A 62 -2.26 3.04 -8.93
C VAL A 62 -1.02 3.09 -9.81
N ILE A 63 0.12 2.68 -9.29
CA ILE A 63 1.40 2.65 -10.01
C ILE A 63 2.03 1.25 -9.95
N ASN A 64 3.03 1.02 -10.79
CA ASN A 64 3.76 -0.25 -10.85
C ASN A 64 5.20 -0.16 -10.31
N ASP A 65 5.56 0.95 -9.66
CA ASP A 65 6.90 1.18 -9.11
C ASP A 65 6.88 1.15 -7.57
N LEU A 66 7.07 -0.05 -7.02
CA LEU A 66 7.18 -0.24 -5.57
C LEU A 66 8.43 0.46 -5.01
N GLN A 67 9.56 0.42 -5.72
CA GLN A 67 10.83 0.95 -5.20
C GLN A 67 10.78 2.48 -5.09
N GLY A 68 10.28 3.17 -6.12
CA GLY A 68 10.03 4.60 -6.07
C GLY A 68 9.08 4.99 -4.93
N MET A 69 8.01 4.22 -4.73
CA MET A 69 7.07 4.44 -3.63
C MET A 69 7.73 4.28 -2.24
N LEU A 70 8.57 3.25 -2.07
CA LEU A 70 9.31 3.05 -0.81
C LEU A 70 10.31 4.17 -0.55
N VAL A 71 10.97 4.69 -1.58
CA VAL A 71 11.87 5.87 -1.46
C VAL A 71 11.09 7.10 -1.00
N MET A 72 9.91 7.35 -1.56
CA MET A 72 9.06 8.46 -1.15
C MET A 72 8.59 8.28 0.29
N ALA A 73 8.13 7.09 0.66
CA ALA A 73 7.65 6.78 2.00
C ALA A 73 8.73 6.87 3.08
N ALA A 74 10.00 6.62 2.72
CA ALA A 74 11.13 6.78 3.63
C ALA A 74 11.38 8.25 4.04
N GLN A 75 10.85 9.22 3.28
CA GLN A 75 10.96 10.64 3.58
C GLN A 75 9.83 11.15 4.49
N GLU A 76 8.81 10.32 4.74
CA GLU A 76 7.70 10.69 5.61
C GLU A 76 8.15 10.88 7.05
N LYS A 77 7.55 11.87 7.73
CA LYS A 77 7.84 12.14 9.15
C LYS A 77 7.40 10.98 10.03
N GLN A 78 6.30 10.35 9.66
CA GLN A 78 5.82 9.14 10.30
C GLN A 78 6.24 7.93 9.50
N PRO A 79 6.71 6.87 10.17
CA PRO A 79 7.08 5.69 9.43
C PRO A 79 5.88 5.04 8.75
N ALA A 80 6.00 4.84 7.43
CA ALA A 80 4.96 4.20 6.65
C ALA A 80 4.85 2.69 6.94
N VAL A 81 3.66 2.17 6.67
CA VAL A 81 3.34 0.74 6.67
C VAL A 81 3.09 0.28 5.23
N MET A 82 3.62 -0.87 4.85
CA MET A 82 3.30 -1.53 3.58
C MET A 82 2.50 -2.79 3.85
N VAL A 83 1.25 -2.83 3.39
CA VAL A 83 0.40 -4.02 3.44
C VAL A 83 0.57 -4.82 2.14
N ASP A 84 1.06 -6.05 2.23
CA ASP A 84 1.33 -6.91 1.09
C ASP A 84 0.31 -8.05 0.99
N PHE A 85 -0.51 -7.98 -0.06
CA PHE A 85 -1.42 -9.04 -0.49
C PHE A 85 -1.10 -9.45 -1.93
N THR A 86 0.17 -9.76 -2.19
CA THR A 86 0.64 -10.25 -3.49
C THR A 86 0.76 -11.78 -3.53
N HIS A 87 1.66 -12.30 -4.38
CA HIS A 87 1.93 -13.73 -4.54
C HIS A 87 3.07 -14.19 -3.62
N PRO A 88 3.04 -15.43 -3.09
CA PRO A 88 4.11 -15.96 -2.24
C PRO A 88 5.52 -15.90 -2.86
N ASP A 89 5.65 -15.93 -4.18
CA ASP A 89 6.95 -15.81 -4.85
C ASP A 89 7.54 -14.38 -4.82
N SER A 90 6.71 -13.36 -4.60
CA SER A 90 7.14 -11.95 -4.62
C SER A 90 7.27 -11.32 -3.24
N VAL A 91 6.52 -11.82 -2.26
CA VAL A 91 6.41 -11.20 -0.94
C VAL A 91 7.74 -11.11 -0.20
N TYR A 92 8.64 -12.09 -0.35
CA TYR A 92 9.96 -12.04 0.30
C TYR A 92 10.76 -10.81 -0.12
N GLU A 93 10.88 -10.57 -1.42
CA GLU A 93 11.63 -9.42 -1.95
C GLU A 93 10.93 -8.09 -1.65
N ASN A 94 9.60 -8.06 -1.65
CA ASN A 94 8.83 -6.87 -1.26
C ASN A 94 9.09 -6.51 0.21
N VAL A 95 9.00 -7.50 1.11
CA VAL A 95 9.24 -7.34 2.56
C VAL A 95 10.68 -6.89 2.83
N ARG A 96 11.65 -7.56 2.19
CA ARG A 96 13.07 -7.19 2.29
C ARG A 96 13.30 -5.75 1.85
N SER A 97 12.71 -5.34 0.73
CA SER A 97 12.81 -3.95 0.25
C SER A 97 12.18 -2.98 1.24
N ALA A 98 10.95 -3.23 1.70
CA ALA A 98 10.28 -2.35 2.66
C ALA A 98 11.12 -2.11 3.92
N ILE A 99 11.69 -3.18 4.49
CA ILE A 99 12.57 -3.10 5.66
C ILE A 99 13.82 -2.27 5.34
N ALA A 100 14.44 -2.47 4.17
CA ALA A 100 15.63 -1.73 3.76
C ALA A 100 15.38 -0.21 3.65
N TYR A 101 14.16 0.21 3.29
CA TYR A 101 13.74 1.62 3.24
C TYR A 101 13.11 2.13 4.55
N GLY A 102 13.12 1.33 5.63
CA GLY A 102 12.54 1.73 6.92
C GLY A 102 11.01 1.70 7.00
N VAL A 103 10.36 1.12 5.98
CA VAL A 103 8.90 0.90 5.90
C VAL A 103 8.55 -0.40 6.62
N ARG A 104 7.46 -0.40 7.39
CA ARG A 104 7.01 -1.56 8.19
C ARG A 104 6.11 -2.47 7.36
N PRO A 105 6.52 -3.70 7.03
CA PRO A 105 5.67 -4.62 6.27
C PRO A 105 4.61 -5.28 7.16
N VAL A 106 3.39 -5.40 6.63
CA VAL A 106 2.30 -6.23 7.14
C VAL A 106 1.95 -7.21 6.02
N VAL A 107 2.16 -8.50 6.26
CA VAL A 107 2.02 -9.53 5.22
C VAL A 107 0.70 -10.27 5.40
N GLY A 108 -0.18 -10.16 4.41
CA GLY A 108 -1.39 -10.95 4.30
C GLY A 108 -1.31 -12.06 3.25
N THR A 109 -0.25 -12.08 2.44
CA THR A 109 0.03 -13.15 1.48
C THR A 109 0.11 -14.51 2.18
N THR A 110 -0.61 -15.49 1.65
CA THR A 110 -0.65 -16.87 2.16
C THR A 110 0.13 -17.82 1.23
N GLY A 111 0.36 -19.05 1.68
CA GLY A 111 1.03 -20.06 0.84
C GLY A 111 2.55 -19.97 0.80
N LEU A 112 3.16 -19.26 1.76
CA LEU A 112 4.60 -19.30 2.00
C LEU A 112 5.05 -20.73 2.29
N ARG A 113 6.11 -21.19 1.62
CA ARG A 113 6.70 -22.52 1.78
C ARG A 113 8.21 -22.43 1.86
#